data_AF-A0A962SJH3-F1
#
_entry.id   AF-A0A962SJH3-F1
#
_cell.length_a   1.000
_cell.length_b   1.000
_cell.length_c   1.000
_cell.angle_alpha   90.00
_cell.angle_beta   90.00
_cell.angle_gamma   90.00
#
_symmetry.space_group_name_H-M   'P 1'
#
loop_
_entity.id
_entity.type
_entity.pdbx_description
1 polymer ?
#
loop_
_entity_poly.entity_id
_entity_poly.type
_entity_poly.pdbx_seq_one_letter_code
_entity_poly.pdbx_strand_id
1 'polypeptide(L)'
;KENMDKELRDCYEAPFYTLGPLVTDIAPGYDHITSGIGAAQIGWYGCAMLCYVTPKEHLGLPNKEDVREGIITYKIAAHAADLAKGHPGAQIRDNAMSKARFEFRWEDQFNLGLDPERAREYHDETLPKESAKVAHFCSMCGPKFCSMKISQDVREYAAQKGIGNIDVAVVEGMAEKSREFTAGGSEIYKEA
;
A
#
# COMPACT_ATOMS: atom_id res chain seq x y z
N LYS A 1 -6.66 13.29 -20.89
CA LYS A 1 -7.72 12.59 -21.68
C LYS A 1 -7.65 12.97 -23.16
N GLU A 2 -7.72 14.26 -23.51
CA GLU A 2 -7.64 14.74 -24.91
C GLU A 2 -6.49 14.13 -25.73
N ASN A 3 -5.27 14.07 -25.19
CA ASN A 3 -4.11 13.47 -25.88
C ASN A 3 -4.35 12.01 -26.31
N MET A 4 -4.99 11.20 -25.45
CA MET A 4 -5.29 9.80 -25.76
C MET A 4 -6.40 9.70 -26.82
N ASP A 5 -7.44 10.53 -26.72
CA ASP A 5 -8.56 10.50 -27.68
C ASP A 5 -8.16 10.96 -29.08
N LYS A 6 -7.15 11.83 -29.17
CA LYS A 6 -6.52 12.22 -30.45
C LYS A 6 -5.65 11.10 -30.99
N GLU A 7 -4.82 10.49 -30.16
CA GLU A 7 -3.95 9.40 -30.59
C GLU A 7 -4.74 8.22 -31.16
N LEU A 8 -5.77 7.74 -30.44
CA LEU A 8 -6.60 6.63 -30.93
C LEU A 8 -7.22 6.91 -32.30
N ARG A 9 -7.65 8.16 -32.53
CA ARG A 9 -8.32 8.59 -33.77
C ARG A 9 -7.35 8.80 -34.92
N ASP A 10 -6.29 9.57 -34.67
CA ASP A 10 -5.41 10.10 -35.71
C ASP A 10 -4.24 9.14 -36.00
N CYS A 11 -3.94 8.24 -35.05
CA CYS A 11 -2.90 7.20 -35.18
C CYS A 11 -3.48 5.78 -35.30
N TYR A 12 -4.81 5.65 -35.46
CA TYR A 12 -5.49 4.38 -35.75
C TYR A 12 -5.22 3.28 -34.72
N GLU A 13 -5.31 3.64 -33.43
CA GLU A 13 -5.07 2.75 -32.28
C GLU A 13 -3.68 2.07 -32.30
N ALA A 14 -2.68 2.75 -32.86
CA ALA A 14 -1.30 2.30 -32.73
C ALA A 14 -0.88 2.23 -31.24
N PRO A 15 0.11 1.38 -30.87
CA PRO A 15 0.61 1.36 -29.51
C PRO A 15 1.24 2.71 -29.12
N PHE A 16 0.60 3.43 -28.21
CA PHE A 16 1.08 4.72 -27.76
C PHE A 16 2.23 4.59 -26.75
N TYR A 17 3.27 5.41 -26.90
CA TYR A 17 4.42 5.49 -26.01
C TYR A 17 4.60 6.92 -25.50
N THR A 18 4.53 7.12 -24.18
CA THR A 18 4.55 8.46 -23.57
C THR A 18 5.70 8.62 -22.58
N LEU A 19 6.27 9.83 -22.49
CA LEU A 19 7.20 10.24 -21.43
C LEU A 19 6.40 10.94 -20.32
N GLY A 20 6.16 10.27 -19.20
CA GLY A 20 5.20 10.74 -18.19
C GLY A 20 3.74 10.58 -18.64
N PRO A 21 2.94 11.66 -18.73
CA PRO A 21 3.35 13.08 -18.71
C PRO A 21 3.56 13.68 -17.31
N LEU A 22 4.47 14.66 -17.21
CA LEU A 22 4.57 15.53 -16.04
C LEU A 22 3.28 16.35 -15.90
N VAL A 23 2.65 16.29 -14.73
CA VAL A 23 1.41 17.03 -14.47
C VAL A 23 1.64 18.45 -13.93
N THR A 24 2.87 18.78 -13.57
CA THR A 24 3.27 20.09 -13.04
C THR A 24 4.79 20.27 -13.15
N ASP A 25 5.22 21.50 -13.38
CA ASP A 25 6.63 21.86 -13.64
C ASP A 25 7.37 22.40 -12.40
N ILE A 26 6.67 22.57 -11.27
CA ILE A 26 7.17 23.28 -10.09
C ILE A 26 7.87 22.39 -9.05
N ALA A 27 8.19 21.14 -9.39
CA ALA A 27 8.79 20.18 -8.46
C ALA A 27 10.02 19.44 -9.03
N PRO A 28 11.02 20.17 -9.58
CA PRO A 28 12.27 19.53 -10.01
C PRO A 28 12.94 18.83 -8.81
N GLY A 29 13.47 17.63 -9.03
CA GLY A 29 13.90 16.72 -7.96
C GLY A 29 12.84 15.67 -7.59
N TYR A 30 11.59 15.89 -8.00
CA TYR A 30 10.45 15.00 -7.75
C TYR A 30 9.69 14.65 -9.03
N ASP A 31 10.32 14.80 -10.19
CA ASP A 31 9.64 14.63 -11.48
C ASP A 31 9.20 13.19 -11.76
N HIS A 32 9.86 12.20 -11.16
CA HIS A 32 9.36 10.83 -11.12
C HIS A 32 7.93 10.75 -10.52
N ILE A 33 7.63 11.56 -9.48
CA ILE A 33 6.29 11.63 -8.85
C ILE A 33 5.33 12.41 -9.72
N THR A 34 5.71 13.62 -10.17
CA THR A 34 4.84 14.48 -10.99
C THR A 34 4.44 13.75 -12.27
N SER A 35 5.39 13.06 -12.91
CA SER A 35 5.14 12.27 -14.10
C SER A 35 4.45 10.95 -13.82
N GLY A 36 4.71 10.29 -12.68
CA GLY A 36 4.04 9.05 -12.27
C GLY A 36 2.53 9.22 -12.18
N ILE A 37 2.04 10.38 -11.72
CA ILE A 37 0.61 10.72 -11.70
C ILE A 37 0.02 10.75 -13.10
N GLY A 38 0.68 11.44 -14.04
CA GLY A 38 0.21 11.52 -15.42
C GLY A 38 0.33 10.17 -16.14
N ALA A 39 1.41 9.43 -15.88
CA ALA A 39 1.69 8.12 -16.45
C ALA A 39 0.61 7.10 -16.06
N ALA A 40 0.19 7.07 -14.79
CA ALA A 40 -0.91 6.21 -14.34
C ALA A 40 -2.24 6.57 -15.03
N GLN A 41 -2.53 7.87 -15.19
CA GLN A 41 -3.75 8.32 -15.86
C GLN A 41 -3.75 7.97 -17.35
N ILE A 42 -2.68 8.31 -18.09
CA ILE A 42 -2.63 8.05 -19.53
C ILE A 42 -2.51 6.56 -19.84
N GLY A 43 -1.83 5.79 -18.96
CA GLY A 43 -1.83 4.33 -18.98
C GLY A 43 -3.24 3.76 -18.80
N TRP A 44 -4.01 4.28 -17.83
CA TRP A 44 -5.40 3.87 -17.64
C TRP A 44 -6.26 4.19 -18.87
N TYR A 45 -6.02 5.33 -19.52
CA TYR A 45 -6.76 5.72 -20.72
C TYR A 45 -6.41 4.90 -21.97
N GLY A 46 -5.31 4.14 -21.98
CA GLY A 46 -4.98 3.23 -23.08
C GLY A 46 -3.52 3.25 -23.55
N CYS A 47 -2.63 4.06 -22.96
CA CYS A 47 -1.23 4.08 -23.35
C CYS A 47 -0.57 2.71 -23.16
N ALA A 48 0.18 2.25 -24.17
CA ALA A 48 0.74 0.90 -24.22
C ALA A 48 2.10 0.79 -23.51
N MET A 49 2.90 1.87 -23.51
CA MET A 49 4.21 1.89 -22.88
C MET A 49 4.49 3.25 -22.25
N LEU A 50 5.13 3.24 -21.08
CA LEU A 50 5.44 4.45 -20.31
C LEU A 50 6.96 4.57 -20.17
N CYS A 51 7.53 5.64 -20.74
CA CYS A 51 8.93 5.99 -20.51
C CYS A 51 9.03 6.58 -19.11
N TYR A 52 9.87 5.97 -18.28
CA TYR A 52 10.12 6.47 -16.95
C TYR A 52 10.79 7.84 -16.94
N VAL A 53 10.62 8.54 -15.82
CA VAL A 53 11.28 9.81 -15.52
C VAL A 53 11.96 9.61 -14.17
N THR A 54 13.21 10.06 -14.07
CA THR A 54 14.00 9.91 -12.84
C THR A 54 13.76 11.09 -11.89
N PRO A 55 14.10 10.98 -10.60
CA PRO A 55 14.05 12.12 -9.68
C PRO A 55 14.88 13.32 -10.16
N LYS A 56 16.01 13.08 -10.84
CA LYS A 56 16.93 14.12 -11.33
C LYS A 56 16.62 14.62 -12.73
N GLU A 57 15.48 14.26 -13.31
CA GLU A 57 15.05 14.89 -14.55
C GLU A 57 15.10 16.41 -14.42
N HIS A 58 15.55 17.10 -15.48
CA HIS A 58 15.80 18.54 -15.49
C HIS A 58 16.93 19.06 -14.56
N LEU A 59 17.63 18.19 -13.83
CA LEU A 59 18.69 18.57 -12.89
C LEU A 59 20.06 17.97 -13.22
N GLY A 60 20.12 16.75 -13.74
CA GLY A 60 21.38 16.12 -14.11
C GLY A 60 21.28 14.63 -14.41
N LEU A 61 22.42 13.99 -14.63
CA LEU A 61 22.47 12.55 -14.89
C LEU A 61 22.05 11.74 -13.65
N PRO A 62 21.17 10.75 -13.79
CA PRO A 62 20.74 9.89 -12.69
C PRO A 62 21.86 8.94 -12.26
N ASN A 63 21.94 8.67 -10.96
CA ASN A 63 22.76 7.60 -10.39
C ASN A 63 21.95 6.30 -10.28
N LYS A 64 22.56 5.25 -9.72
CA LYS A 64 21.92 3.93 -9.55
C LYS A 64 20.60 4.00 -8.76
N GLU A 65 20.55 4.82 -7.71
CA GLU A 65 19.37 4.95 -6.86
C GLU A 65 18.27 5.74 -7.56
N ASP A 66 18.62 6.82 -8.26
CA ASP A 66 17.66 7.59 -9.07
C ASP A 66 16.99 6.72 -10.15
N VAL A 67 17.76 5.78 -10.74
CA VAL A 67 17.24 4.79 -11.70
C VAL A 67 16.30 3.80 -11.02
N ARG A 68 16.65 3.27 -9.84
CA ARG A 68 15.79 2.37 -9.05
C ARG A 68 14.46 3.05 -8.73
N GLU A 69 14.49 4.27 -8.20
CA GLU A 69 13.30 5.04 -7.85
C GLU A 69 12.41 5.31 -9.07
N GLY A 70 12.99 5.72 -10.19
CA GLY A 70 12.25 5.91 -11.45
C GLY A 70 11.57 4.62 -11.92
N ILE A 71 12.28 3.49 -11.92
CA ILE A 71 11.73 2.19 -12.36
C ILE A 71 10.60 1.75 -11.44
N ILE A 72 10.78 1.79 -10.13
CA ILE A 72 9.76 1.37 -9.17
C ILE A 72 8.52 2.28 -9.27
N THR A 73 8.72 3.59 -9.41
CA THR A 73 7.62 4.57 -9.59
C THR A 73 6.78 4.24 -10.83
N TYR A 74 7.43 3.92 -11.95
CA TYR A 74 6.70 3.60 -13.19
C TYR A 74 6.10 2.19 -13.19
N LYS A 75 6.69 1.22 -12.47
CA LYS A 75 6.03 -0.07 -12.22
C LYS A 75 4.76 0.10 -11.38
N ILE A 76 4.76 1.01 -10.40
CA ILE A 76 3.56 1.38 -9.64
C ILE A 76 2.52 2.02 -10.56
N ALA A 77 2.92 3.02 -11.36
CA ALA A 77 2.01 3.72 -12.28
C ALA A 77 1.37 2.76 -13.31
N ALA A 78 2.17 1.88 -13.91
CA ALA A 78 1.69 0.87 -14.85
C ALA A 78 0.72 -0.12 -14.17
N HIS A 79 1.08 -0.65 -13.00
CA HIS A 79 0.21 -1.56 -12.25
C HIS A 79 -1.11 -0.88 -11.81
N ALA A 80 -1.05 0.39 -11.40
CA ALA A 80 -2.24 1.17 -11.08
C ALA A 80 -3.15 1.37 -12.30
N ALA A 81 -2.58 1.61 -13.48
CA ALA A 81 -3.32 1.65 -14.72
C ALA A 81 -3.96 0.30 -15.05
N ASP A 82 -3.25 -0.82 -14.87
CA ASP A 82 -3.79 -2.17 -15.10
C ASP A 82 -4.93 -2.52 -14.14
N LEU A 83 -4.84 -2.13 -12.86
CA LEU A 83 -5.93 -2.25 -11.91
C LEU A 83 -7.15 -1.44 -12.34
N ALA A 84 -6.96 -0.18 -12.75
CA ALA A 84 -8.04 0.70 -13.18
C ALA A 84 -8.69 0.25 -14.50
N LYS A 85 -7.94 -0.44 -15.37
CA LYS A 85 -8.44 -1.10 -16.58
C LYS A 85 -9.17 -2.41 -16.29
N GLY A 86 -9.04 -2.96 -15.07
CA GLY A 86 -9.55 -4.29 -14.75
C GLY A 86 -8.79 -5.41 -15.46
N HIS A 87 -7.48 -5.23 -15.72
CA HIS A 87 -6.67 -6.23 -16.42
C HIS A 87 -6.70 -7.57 -15.66
N PRO A 88 -6.99 -8.71 -16.34
CA PRO A 88 -7.00 -10.02 -15.71
C PRO A 88 -5.70 -10.29 -14.95
N GLY A 89 -5.81 -10.66 -13.67
CA GLY A 89 -4.67 -11.00 -12.82
C GLY A 89 -4.02 -9.84 -12.07
N ALA A 90 -4.24 -8.57 -12.45
CA ALA A 90 -3.64 -7.42 -11.75
C ALA A 90 -4.02 -7.43 -10.26
N GLN A 91 -5.30 -7.62 -9.97
CA GLN A 91 -5.83 -7.60 -8.60
C GLN A 91 -5.36 -8.78 -7.71
N ILE A 92 -4.84 -9.86 -8.31
CA ILE A 92 -4.37 -11.04 -7.54
C ILE A 92 -3.20 -10.63 -6.64
N ARG A 93 -2.27 -9.82 -7.15
CA ARG A 93 -1.11 -9.36 -6.39
C ARG A 93 -1.54 -8.47 -5.22
N ASP A 94 -2.44 -7.52 -5.45
CA ASP A 94 -2.99 -6.62 -4.41
C ASP A 94 -3.72 -7.39 -3.31
N ASN A 95 -4.53 -8.39 -3.69
CA ASN A 95 -5.23 -9.23 -2.74
C ASN A 95 -4.26 -10.09 -1.93
N ALA A 96 -3.24 -10.67 -2.56
CA ALA A 96 -2.21 -11.46 -1.88
C ALA A 96 -1.41 -10.61 -0.88
N MET A 97 -1.00 -9.40 -1.30
CA MET A 97 -0.32 -8.40 -0.46
C MET A 97 -1.21 -7.98 0.72
N SER A 98 -2.48 -7.65 0.47
CA SER A 98 -3.42 -7.21 1.50
C SER A 98 -3.70 -8.33 2.52
N LYS A 99 -3.82 -9.56 2.04
CA LYS A 99 -3.96 -10.74 2.92
C LYS A 99 -2.71 -10.94 3.77
N ALA A 100 -1.51 -10.85 3.19
CA ALA A 100 -0.25 -10.96 3.94
C ALA A 100 -0.11 -9.88 5.03
N ARG A 101 -0.51 -8.63 4.73
CA ARG A 101 -0.56 -7.53 5.71
C ARG A 101 -1.51 -7.84 6.87
N PHE A 102 -2.72 -8.28 6.56
CA PHE A 102 -3.74 -8.55 7.57
C PHE A 102 -3.38 -9.74 8.47
N GLU A 103 -2.73 -10.76 7.92
CA GLU A 103 -2.28 -11.96 8.64
C GLU A 103 -0.88 -11.81 9.27
N PHE A 104 -0.28 -10.61 9.21
CA PHE A 104 1.07 -10.33 9.73
C PHE A 104 2.17 -11.27 9.19
N ARG A 105 2.00 -11.75 7.94
CA ARG A 105 3.02 -12.55 7.23
C ARG A 105 4.05 -11.61 6.61
N TRP A 106 4.92 -11.04 7.45
CA TRP A 106 5.88 -10.00 7.07
C TRP A 106 6.77 -10.40 5.89
N GLU A 107 7.33 -11.60 5.90
CA GLU A 107 8.19 -12.10 4.81
C GLU A 107 7.44 -12.16 3.48
N ASP A 108 6.21 -12.69 3.49
CA ASP A 108 5.39 -12.75 2.29
C ASP A 108 5.01 -11.34 1.81
N GLN A 109 4.72 -10.43 2.73
CA GLN A 109 4.45 -9.03 2.42
C GLN A 109 5.65 -8.36 1.74
N PHE A 110 6.88 -8.57 2.22
CA PHE A 110 8.07 -8.01 1.58
C PHE A 110 8.28 -8.61 0.20
N ASN A 111 8.24 -9.93 0.08
CA ASN A 111 8.49 -10.65 -1.17
C ASN A 111 7.44 -10.34 -2.26
N LEU A 112 6.20 -10.03 -1.88
CA LEU A 112 5.15 -9.59 -2.80
C LEU A 112 5.30 -8.13 -3.24
N GLY A 113 6.12 -7.33 -2.55
CA GLY A 113 6.38 -5.92 -2.86
C GLY A 113 7.01 -5.71 -4.23
N LEU A 114 6.84 -4.52 -4.80
CA LEU A 114 7.51 -4.17 -6.07
C LEU A 114 9.02 -3.97 -5.89
N ASP A 115 9.42 -3.62 -4.67
CA ASP A 115 10.79 -3.51 -4.20
C ASP A 115 10.94 -4.21 -2.83
N PRO A 116 11.16 -5.54 -2.81
CA PRO A 116 11.22 -6.32 -1.56
C PRO A 116 12.35 -5.91 -0.61
N GLU A 117 13.50 -5.51 -1.16
CA GLU A 117 14.66 -5.08 -0.36
C GLU A 117 14.33 -3.80 0.41
N ARG A 118 13.79 -2.79 -0.27
CA ARG A 118 13.39 -1.52 0.37
C ARG A 118 12.31 -1.73 1.43
N ALA A 119 11.36 -2.63 1.18
CA ALA A 119 10.31 -2.94 2.15
C ALA A 119 10.87 -3.56 3.43
N ARG A 120 11.87 -4.43 3.31
CA ARG A 120 12.58 -5.06 4.43
C ARG A 120 13.45 -4.07 5.18
N GLU A 121 14.22 -3.26 4.45
CA GLU A 121 15.06 -2.19 5.00
C GLU A 121 14.25 -1.29 5.95
N TYR A 122 13.12 -0.75 5.49
CA TYR A 122 12.29 0.17 6.29
C TYR A 122 11.62 -0.48 7.51
N HIS A 123 11.26 -1.76 7.43
CA HIS A 123 10.78 -2.48 8.61
C HIS A 123 11.91 -2.63 9.65
N ASP A 124 13.08 -3.05 9.19
CA ASP A 124 14.20 -3.43 10.05
C ASP A 124 14.94 -2.24 10.65
N GLU A 125 14.79 -1.04 10.08
CA GLU A 125 15.24 0.22 10.70
C GLU A 125 14.71 0.40 12.14
N THR A 126 13.50 -0.09 12.43
CA THR A 126 12.88 0.06 13.76
C THR A 126 12.67 -1.25 14.50
N LEU A 127 12.49 -2.36 13.78
CA LEU A 127 12.23 -3.68 14.34
C LEU A 127 13.16 -4.75 13.73
N PRO A 128 14.49 -4.67 13.98
CA PRO A 128 15.48 -5.50 13.29
C PRO A 128 15.49 -6.97 13.71
N LYS A 129 14.85 -7.32 14.84
CA LYS A 129 14.86 -8.69 15.36
C LYS A 129 13.98 -9.58 14.49
N GLU A 130 14.45 -10.79 14.18
CA GLU A 130 13.66 -11.79 13.46
C GLU A 130 12.32 -12.11 14.12
N SER A 131 12.25 -12.04 15.46
CA SER A 131 10.98 -12.21 16.18
C SER A 131 9.93 -11.13 15.86
N ALA A 132 10.33 -9.98 15.31
CA ALA A 132 9.39 -8.96 14.85
C ALA A 132 8.72 -9.34 13.52
N LYS A 133 9.32 -10.22 12.72
CA LYS A 133 8.74 -10.73 11.46
C LYS A 133 7.55 -11.68 11.66
N VAL A 134 7.28 -12.04 12.91
CA VAL A 134 6.09 -12.80 13.33
C VAL A 134 5.19 -11.99 14.28
N ALA A 135 5.50 -10.72 14.51
CA ALA A 135 4.74 -9.88 15.42
C ALA A 135 3.43 -9.40 14.77
N HIS A 136 2.34 -9.43 15.55
CA HIS A 136 1.03 -8.92 15.13
C HIS A 136 0.92 -7.38 15.28
N PHE A 137 2.00 -6.66 14.97
CA PHE A 137 2.06 -5.20 14.98
C PHE A 137 3.35 -4.72 14.30
N CYS A 138 3.37 -3.43 13.93
CA CYS A 138 4.59 -2.72 13.54
C CYS A 138 4.90 -1.60 14.53
N SER A 139 6.03 -0.90 14.32
CA SER A 139 6.46 0.22 15.15
C SER A 139 5.49 1.41 15.13
N MET A 140 4.67 1.57 14.07
CA MET A 140 3.73 2.70 13.96
C MET A 140 2.66 2.72 15.05
N CYS A 141 2.06 1.56 15.39
CA CYS A 141 0.96 1.49 16.36
C CYS A 141 1.32 0.69 17.62
N GLY A 142 2.39 -0.10 17.58
CA GLY A 142 2.77 -0.98 18.67
C GLY A 142 1.74 -2.09 18.97
N PRO A 143 1.98 -2.90 20.00
CA PRO A 143 1.25 -4.14 20.26
C PRO A 143 -0.20 -3.97 20.72
N LYS A 144 -0.56 -2.77 21.24
CA LYS A 144 -1.87 -2.49 21.84
C LYS A 144 -2.84 -1.74 20.92
N PHE A 145 -2.33 -1.00 19.92
CA PHE A 145 -3.15 -0.12 19.09
C PHE A 145 -3.14 -0.48 17.60
N CYS A 146 -2.58 -1.65 17.24
CA CYS A 146 -2.65 -2.12 15.87
C CYS A 146 -4.10 -2.49 15.50
N SER A 147 -4.69 -1.74 14.57
CA SER A 147 -6.09 -1.92 14.14
C SER A 147 -6.37 -3.30 13.54
N MET A 148 -5.42 -3.87 12.79
CA MET A 148 -5.55 -5.21 12.22
C MET A 148 -5.59 -6.29 13.30
N LYS A 149 -4.74 -6.17 14.32
CA LYS A 149 -4.73 -7.09 15.47
C LYS A 149 -6.03 -7.00 16.27
N ILE A 150 -6.47 -5.78 16.58
CA ILE A 150 -7.74 -5.56 17.28
C ILE A 150 -8.90 -6.18 16.50
N SER A 151 -8.90 -6.02 15.17
CA SER A 151 -9.92 -6.63 14.30
C SER A 151 -9.88 -8.16 14.34
N GLN A 152 -8.69 -8.75 14.42
CA GLN A 152 -8.52 -10.20 14.58
C GLN A 152 -9.05 -10.67 15.96
N ASP A 153 -8.67 -10.00 17.04
CA ASP A 153 -9.11 -10.32 18.41
C ASP A 153 -10.65 -10.29 18.52
N VAL A 154 -11.31 -9.31 17.88
CA VAL A 154 -12.79 -9.22 17.83
C VAL A 154 -13.40 -10.38 17.04
N ARG A 155 -12.81 -10.76 15.90
CA ARG A 155 -13.27 -11.91 15.10
C ARG A 155 -13.13 -13.22 15.87
N GLU A 156 -12.03 -13.39 16.59
CA GLU A 156 -11.78 -14.57 17.42
C GLU A 156 -12.74 -14.64 18.61
N TYR A 157 -13.00 -13.52 19.29
CA TYR A 157 -14.01 -13.42 20.34
C TYR A 157 -15.40 -13.81 19.83
N ALA A 158 -15.82 -13.25 18.69
CA ALA A 158 -17.11 -13.57 18.08
C ALA A 158 -17.23 -15.06 17.75
N ALA A 159 -16.18 -15.65 17.16
CA ALA A 159 -16.14 -17.07 16.83
C ALA A 159 -16.22 -17.98 18.07
N GLN A 160 -15.47 -17.66 19.14
CA GLN A 160 -15.50 -18.41 20.40
C GLN A 160 -16.86 -18.38 21.09
N LYS A 161 -17.59 -17.28 20.96
CA LYS A 161 -18.94 -17.11 21.51
C LYS A 161 -20.06 -17.60 20.58
N GLY A 162 -19.72 -18.09 19.38
CA GLY A 162 -20.70 -18.51 18.37
C GLY A 162 -21.53 -17.35 17.82
N ILE A 163 -21.03 -16.12 17.90
CA ILE A 163 -21.73 -14.92 17.46
C ILE A 163 -21.44 -14.70 15.97
N GLY A 164 -22.45 -14.95 15.12
CA GLY A 164 -22.33 -14.76 13.67
C GLY A 164 -22.29 -13.30 13.21
N ASN A 165 -22.72 -12.36 14.05
CA ASN A 165 -22.72 -10.92 13.76
C ASN A 165 -21.67 -10.18 14.60
N ILE A 166 -20.65 -9.63 13.94
CA ILE A 166 -19.57 -8.87 14.58
C ILE A 166 -20.10 -7.67 15.38
N ASP A 167 -21.16 -7.01 14.93
CA ASP A 167 -21.70 -5.84 15.63
C ASP A 167 -22.21 -6.21 17.03
N VAL A 168 -22.81 -7.41 17.14
CA VAL A 168 -23.26 -7.96 18.44
C VAL A 168 -22.06 -8.29 19.31
N ALA A 169 -21.01 -8.90 18.73
CA ALA A 169 -19.79 -9.25 19.47
C ALA A 169 -19.07 -8.01 20.03
N VAL A 170 -19.07 -6.90 19.29
CA VAL A 170 -18.51 -5.61 19.75
C VAL A 170 -19.30 -5.07 20.94
N VAL A 171 -20.63 -5.02 20.85
CA VAL A 171 -21.49 -4.51 21.93
C VAL A 171 -21.35 -5.35 23.20
N GLU A 172 -21.37 -6.68 23.07
CA GLU A 172 -21.22 -7.59 24.22
C GLU A 172 -19.82 -7.51 24.84
N GLY A 173 -18.78 -7.47 24.01
CA GLY A 173 -17.39 -7.32 24.47
C GLY A 173 -17.14 -5.99 25.17
N MET A 174 -17.70 -4.89 24.67
CA MET A 174 -17.64 -3.59 25.35
C MET A 174 -18.37 -3.62 26.68
N ALA A 175 -19.56 -4.23 26.75
CA ALA A 175 -20.30 -4.37 28.00
C ALA A 175 -19.53 -5.21 29.04
N GLU A 176 -18.82 -6.26 28.60
CA GLU A 176 -17.94 -7.07 29.44
C GLU A 176 -16.76 -6.24 29.97
N LYS A 177 -16.06 -5.49 29.11
CA LYS A 177 -14.97 -4.60 29.54
C LYS A 177 -15.43 -3.47 30.45
N SER A 178 -16.63 -2.93 30.25
CA SER A 178 -17.22 -1.99 31.19
C SER A 178 -17.45 -2.62 32.57
N ARG A 179 -17.96 -3.86 32.64
CA ARG A 179 -18.10 -4.59 33.91
C ARG A 179 -16.75 -4.86 34.57
N GLU A 180 -15.73 -5.27 33.82
CA GLU A 180 -14.36 -5.46 34.32
C GLU A 180 -13.77 -4.16 34.89
N PHE A 181 -13.96 -3.03 34.19
CA PHE A 181 -13.49 -1.73 34.63
C PHE A 181 -14.14 -1.31 35.95
N THR A 182 -15.47 -1.45 36.06
CA THR A 182 -16.18 -1.15 37.29
C THR A 182 -15.76 -2.07 38.44
N ALA A 183 -15.61 -3.38 38.18
CA ALA A 183 -15.15 -4.35 39.17
C ALA A 183 -13.70 -4.10 39.61
N GLY A 184 -12.87 -3.57 38.72
CA GLY A 184 -11.47 -3.22 38.96
C GLY A 184 -11.24 -1.88 39.66
N GLY A 185 -12.28 -1.29 40.27
CA GLY A 185 -12.18 -0.04 41.02
C GLY A 185 -12.51 1.23 40.23
N SER A 186 -12.87 1.10 38.94
CA SER A 186 -13.14 2.25 38.05
C SER A 186 -11.96 3.23 37.92
N GLU A 187 -10.74 2.75 38.14
CA GLU A 187 -9.52 3.55 38.01
C GLU A 187 -8.98 3.47 36.59
N ILE A 188 -8.75 4.65 35.99
CA ILE A 188 -8.17 4.76 34.65
C ILE A 188 -6.70 4.30 34.65
N TYR A 189 -5.99 4.56 35.74
CA TYR A 189 -4.60 4.17 35.94
C TYR A 189 -4.53 3.26 37.15
N LYS A 190 -4.09 2.01 36.93
CA LYS A 190 -3.77 1.10 38.03
C LYS A 190 -2.32 1.32 38.44
N GLU A 191 -2.05 1.36 39.74
CA GLU A 191 -0.66 1.31 40.23
C GLU A 191 0.00 0.01 39.73
N ALA A 192 1.22 0.14 39.22
CA ALA A 192 1.96 -0.91 38.52
C ALA A 192 2.50 -1.99 39.47
#